data_AF-A0A655FZ04-F1
#
_entry.id   AF-A0A655FZ04-F1
#
_cell.length_a   1.000
_cell.length_b   1.000
_cell.length_c   1.000
_cell.angle_alpha   90.00
_cell.angle_beta   90.00
_cell.angle_gamma   90.00
#
_symmetry.space_group_name_H-M   'P 1'
#
loop_
_entity.id
_entity.type
_entity.pdbx_description
1 polymer ?
#
loop_
_entity_poly.entity_id
_entity_poly.type
_entity_poly.pdbx_seq_one_letter_code
_entity_poly.pdbx_strand_id
1 'polypeptide(L)'
;MGAGIPAVTFWAAVPHYVSHPPNPKATIALLRRVEDVLDVEVPLADLPAQAEAWEREITETIAEDHELAEYVQTLEQHGDAAVDMNEALGNIDGDALAAEFERYLRRRRPGFGR
;
A
#
# COMPACT_ATOMS: atom_id res chain seq x y z
N MET A 1 -33.77 3.85 0.84
CA MET A 1 -33.55 3.99 -0.63
C MET A 1 -32.52 5.09 -0.82
N GLY A 2 -31.42 4.83 -1.53
CA GLY A 2 -30.43 5.87 -1.85
C GLY A 2 -31.03 6.95 -2.73
N ALA A 3 -30.52 8.18 -2.66
CA ALA A 3 -31.07 9.39 -3.29
C ALA A 3 -31.07 9.40 -4.84
N GLY A 4 -30.91 8.25 -5.51
CA GLY A 4 -30.89 8.13 -6.97
C GLY A 4 -29.61 8.65 -7.64
N ILE A 5 -28.59 9.01 -6.86
CA ILE A 5 -27.31 9.53 -7.35
C ILE A 5 -26.36 8.34 -7.60
N PRO A 6 -25.79 8.19 -8.82
CA PRO A 6 -24.73 7.22 -9.07
C PRO A 6 -23.52 7.48 -8.17
N ALA A 7 -23.01 6.46 -7.50
CA ALA A 7 -21.88 6.56 -6.59
C ALA A 7 -20.88 5.42 -6.82
N VAL A 8 -19.59 5.75 -6.69
CA VAL A 8 -18.48 4.81 -6.73
C VAL A 8 -17.54 5.12 -5.56
N THR A 9 -16.96 4.08 -4.98
CA THR A 9 -15.98 4.19 -3.89
C THR A 9 -14.69 3.50 -4.32
N PHE A 10 -13.55 4.13 -4.04
CA PHE A 10 -12.22 3.56 -4.25
C PHE A 10 -11.48 3.41 -2.94
N TRP A 11 -10.64 2.38 -2.87
CA TRP A 11 -9.78 2.10 -1.74
C TRP A 11 -8.37 1.84 -2.28
N ALA A 12 -7.36 2.34 -1.56
CA ALA A 12 -5.96 2.05 -1.86
C ALA A 12 -5.38 1.23 -0.72
N ALA A 13 -4.83 0.06 -1.04
CA ALA A 13 -4.11 -0.74 -0.06
C ALA A 13 -2.78 -0.05 0.25
N VAL A 14 -2.59 0.34 1.52
CA VAL A 14 -1.35 0.93 2.02
C VAL A 14 -0.75 -0.03 3.04
N PRO A 15 0.48 -0.51 2.85
CA PRO A 15 1.11 -1.33 3.87
C PRO A 15 1.23 -0.53 5.18
N HIS A 16 0.84 -1.12 6.30
CA HIS A 16 0.73 -0.43 7.59
C HIS A 16 2.11 -0.15 8.24
N TYR A 17 3.20 -0.70 7.70
CA TYR A 17 4.55 -0.28 8.05
C TYR A 17 4.97 1.03 7.34
N VAL A 18 4.20 1.47 6.35
CA VAL A 18 4.39 2.73 5.61
C VAL A 18 3.16 3.65 5.71
N SER A 19 2.32 3.45 6.73
CA SER A 19 1.06 4.19 6.91
C SER A 19 1.21 5.52 7.65
N HIS A 20 2.42 6.05 7.82
CA HIS A 20 2.60 7.42 8.29
C HIS A 20 2.24 8.38 7.14
N PRO A 21 1.20 9.23 7.29
CA PRO A 21 0.87 10.20 6.26
C PRO A 21 1.97 11.24 6.13
N PRO A 22 2.24 11.76 4.91
CA PRO A 22 1.52 11.49 3.65
C PRO A 22 2.00 10.25 2.88
N ASN A 23 1.09 9.57 2.17
CA ASN A 23 1.41 8.50 1.20
C ASN A 23 1.11 8.98 -0.24
N PRO A 24 2.12 9.50 -0.95
CA PRO A 24 1.95 10.03 -2.31
C PRO A 24 1.59 8.95 -3.34
N LYS A 25 2.08 7.72 -3.21
CA LYS A 25 1.74 6.61 -4.13
C LYS A 25 0.25 6.25 -4.07
N ALA A 26 -0.30 6.10 -2.87
CA ALA A 26 -1.72 5.81 -2.69
C ALA A 26 -2.60 6.95 -3.21
N THR A 27 -2.15 8.20 -3.02
CA THR A 27 -2.83 9.40 -3.53
C THR A 27 -2.88 9.37 -5.06
N ILE A 28 -1.75 9.15 -5.75
CA ILE A 28 -1.71 9.02 -7.21
C ILE A 28 -2.62 7.89 -7.70
N ALA A 29 -2.62 6.73 -7.04
CA ALA A 29 -3.45 5.60 -7.42
C ALA A 29 -4.95 5.93 -7.36
N LEU A 30 -5.39 6.65 -6.32
CA LEU A 30 -6.77 7.11 -6.19
C LEU A 30 -7.13 8.18 -7.23
N LEU A 31 -6.22 9.13 -7.49
CA LEU A 31 -6.45 10.20 -8.48
C LEU A 31 -6.61 9.63 -9.90
N ARG A 32 -5.78 8.67 -10.30
CA ARG A 32 -5.93 7.97 -11.60
C ARG A 32 -7.31 7.33 -11.75
N ARG A 33 -7.82 6.74 -10.67
CA ARG A 33 -9.13 6.11 -10.70
C ARG A 33 -10.28 7.12 -10.77
N VAL A 34 -10.07 8.32 -10.22
CA VAL A 34 -10.97 9.47 -10.39
C VAL A 34 -10.94 9.97 -11.83
N GLU A 35 -9.76 10.09 -12.46
CA GLU A 35 -9.61 10.43 -13.88
C GLU A 35 -10.41 9.45 -14.76
N ASP A 36 -10.26 8.13 -14.53
CA ASP A 36 -10.96 7.09 -15.30
C ASP A 36 -12.49 7.23 -15.25
N VAL A 37 -13.04 7.59 -14.08
CA VAL A 37 -14.50 7.65 -13.89
C VAL A 37 -15.09 8.97 -14.33
N LEU A 38 -14.33 10.06 -14.22
CA LEU A 38 -14.78 11.38 -14.63
C LEU A 38 -14.43 11.72 -16.08
N ASP A 39 -13.52 10.97 -16.71
CA ASP A 39 -12.95 11.25 -18.03
C ASP A 39 -12.37 12.68 -18.12
N VAL A 40 -11.70 13.09 -17.04
CA VAL A 40 -11.09 14.41 -16.88
C VAL A 40 -9.66 14.22 -16.40
N GLU A 41 -8.72 14.90 -17.05
CA GLU A 41 -7.31 14.94 -16.64
C GLU A 41 -7.16 15.64 -15.27
N VAL A 42 -6.45 14.98 -14.35
CA VAL A 42 -6.14 15.49 -13.02
C VAL A 42 -4.64 15.80 -12.96
N PRO A 43 -4.25 17.08 -12.84
CA PRO A 43 -2.83 17.45 -12.76
C PRO A 43 -2.22 16.92 -11.46
N LEU A 44 -1.28 15.98 -11.59
CA LEU A 44 -0.60 15.36 -10.44
C LEU A 44 0.48 16.25 -9.80
N ALA A 45 0.83 17.38 -10.44
CA ALA A 45 1.86 18.32 -9.96
C ALA A 45 3.16 17.63 -9.55
N ASP A 46 3.60 17.80 -8.30
CA ASP A 46 4.81 17.24 -7.74
C ASP A 46 4.61 15.86 -7.07
N LEU A 47 3.39 15.32 -7.06
CA LEU A 47 3.10 14.00 -6.47
C LEU A 47 4.00 12.89 -7.02
N PRO A 48 4.31 12.79 -8.34
CA PRO A 48 5.21 11.76 -8.84
C PRO A 48 6.61 11.86 -8.22
N ALA A 49 7.16 13.07 -8.10
CA ALA A 49 8.46 13.29 -7.49
C ALA A 49 8.44 12.99 -5.98
N GLN A 50 7.35 13.35 -5.29
CA GLN A 50 7.15 12.97 -3.88
C GLN A 50 7.04 11.44 -3.72
N ALA A 51 6.38 10.74 -4.64
CA ALA A 51 6.27 9.29 -4.64
C ALA A 51 7.62 8.59 -4.81
N GLU A 52 8.47 9.08 -5.71
CA GLU A 52 9.83 8.57 -5.90
C GLU A 52 10.74 8.85 -4.69
N ALA A 53 10.63 10.04 -4.07
CA ALA A 53 11.37 10.36 -2.86
C ALA A 53 10.96 9.47 -1.68
N TRP A 54 9.64 9.32 -1.48
CA TRP A 54 9.05 8.49 -0.45
C TRP A 54 9.41 7.01 -0.61
N GLU A 55 9.38 6.48 -1.84
CA GLU A 55 9.77 5.10 -2.11
C GLU A 55 11.24 4.83 -1.73
N ARG A 56 12.14 5.74 -2.10
CA ARG A 56 13.56 5.60 -1.74
C ARG A 56 13.77 5.58 -0.23
N GLU A 57 13.15 6.50 0.49
CA GLU A 57 13.23 6.56 1.96
C GLU A 57 12.77 5.24 2.60
N ILE A 58 11.68 4.66 2.09
CA ILE A 58 11.16 3.38 2.58
C ILE A 58 12.08 2.22 2.21
N THR A 59 12.56 2.16 0.97
CA THR A 59 13.49 1.11 0.54
C THR A 59 14.78 1.15 1.37
N GLU A 60 15.31 2.34 1.64
CA GLU A 60 16.48 2.54 2.51
C GLU A 60 16.18 2.06 3.94
N THR A 61 15.05 2.46 4.51
CA THR A 61 14.63 2.04 5.86
C THR A 61 14.46 0.53 5.96
N ILE A 62 13.89 -0.12 4.94
CA ILE A 62 13.72 -1.58 4.90
C ILE A 62 15.07 -2.28 4.74
N ALA A 63 15.98 -1.74 3.94
CA ALA A 63 17.30 -2.32 3.70
C ALA A 63 18.18 -2.32 4.96
N GLU A 64 17.98 -1.37 5.88
CA GLU A 64 18.66 -1.33 7.18
C GLU A 64 18.15 -2.38 8.18
N ASP A 65 16.94 -2.92 7.99
CA ASP A 65 16.38 -4.03 8.78
C ASP A 65 16.44 -5.34 7.99
N HIS A 66 17.57 -6.05 8.10
CA HIS A 66 17.83 -7.32 7.41
C HIS A 66 16.72 -8.39 7.58
N GLU A 67 15.99 -8.38 8.70
CA GLU A 67 14.87 -9.32 8.90
C GLU A 67 13.60 -8.88 8.15
N LEU A 68 13.38 -7.57 8.01
CA LEU A 68 12.28 -7.02 7.20
C LEU A 68 12.55 -7.18 5.71
N ALA A 69 13.81 -7.06 5.27
CA ALA A 69 14.22 -7.26 3.89
C ALA A 69 13.97 -8.70 3.39
N GLU A 70 14.35 -9.73 4.16
CA GLU A 70 14.05 -11.13 3.82
C GLU A 70 12.55 -11.40 3.79
N TYR A 71 11.77 -10.74 4.65
CA TYR A 71 10.32 -10.89 4.70
C TYR A 71 9.60 -10.18 3.55
N VAL A 72 10.00 -8.95 3.19
CA VAL A 72 9.49 -8.23 2.01
C VAL A 72 9.83 -9.01 0.74
N GLN A 73 11.05 -9.55 0.64
CA GLN A 73 11.44 -10.39 -0.49
C GLN A 73 10.55 -11.65 -0.58
N THR A 74 10.15 -12.23 0.54
CA THR A 74 9.18 -13.35 0.57
C THR A 74 7.79 -12.88 0.12
N LEU A 75 7.34 -11.71 0.57
CA LEU A 75 6.06 -11.12 0.13
C LEU A 75 6.05 -10.80 -1.37
N GLU A 76 7.14 -10.28 -1.92
CA GLU A 76 7.30 -10.03 -3.36
C GLU A 76 7.35 -11.34 -4.16
N GLN A 77 8.05 -12.37 -3.69
CA GLN A 77 8.08 -13.68 -4.37
C GLN A 77 6.70 -14.37 -4.39
N HIS A 78 5.95 -14.24 -3.30
CA HIS A 78 4.56 -14.73 -3.23
C HIS A 78 3.60 -13.84 -4.02
N GLY A 79 3.88 -12.54 -4.10
CA GLY A 79 3.17 -11.54 -4.90
C GLY A 79 3.41 -11.67 -6.40
N ASP A 80 4.61 -12.02 -6.85
CA ASP A 80 4.99 -12.18 -8.27
C ASP A 80 4.43 -13.48 -8.86
N ALA A 81 4.35 -14.56 -8.07
CA ALA A 81 3.56 -15.75 -8.43
C ALA A 81 2.05 -15.45 -8.51
N ALA A 82 1.64 -14.31 -7.97
CA ALA A 82 0.28 -13.79 -7.91
C ALA A 82 0.04 -12.61 -8.89
N VAL A 83 1.02 -12.19 -9.71
CA VAL A 83 0.81 -11.10 -10.70
C VAL A 83 -0.11 -11.55 -11.85
N ASP A 84 -0.36 -12.85 -12.01
CA ASP A 84 -1.46 -13.40 -12.84
C ASP A 84 -2.85 -13.24 -12.16
N MET A 85 -2.92 -12.69 -10.94
CA MET A 85 -4.16 -12.47 -10.18
C MET A 85 -4.75 -11.06 -10.31
N ASN A 86 -4.29 -10.21 -11.23
CA ASN A 86 -5.07 -9.01 -11.56
C ASN A 86 -6.43 -9.39 -12.21
N GLU A 87 -6.51 -10.57 -12.84
CA GLU A 87 -7.76 -11.23 -13.27
C GLU A 87 -8.56 -11.86 -12.09
N ALA A 88 -7.95 -12.01 -10.91
CA ALA A 88 -8.51 -12.67 -9.73
C ALA A 88 -8.53 -11.79 -8.45
N LEU A 89 -8.41 -10.45 -8.57
CA LEU A 89 -8.53 -9.46 -7.48
C LEU A 89 -9.93 -9.37 -6.85
N GLY A 90 -10.68 -10.47 -6.81
CA GLY A 90 -11.93 -10.57 -6.10
C GLY A 90 -11.77 -10.89 -4.61
N ASN A 91 -10.71 -11.63 -4.20
CA ASN A 91 -10.66 -12.20 -2.85
C ASN A 91 -9.24 -12.51 -2.33
N ILE A 92 -8.37 -11.51 -2.15
CA ILE A 92 -7.31 -11.66 -1.14
C ILE A 92 -7.46 -10.53 -0.14
N ASP A 93 -7.78 -10.93 1.08
CA ASP A 93 -8.00 -10.06 2.22
C ASP A 93 -6.66 -9.46 2.67
N GLY A 94 -6.41 -8.22 2.27
CA GLY A 94 -5.24 -7.46 2.71
C GLY A 94 -5.18 -7.35 4.25
N ASP A 95 -6.31 -7.51 4.93
CA ASP A 95 -6.37 -7.53 6.40
C ASP A 95 -5.77 -8.83 6.96
N ALA A 96 -5.86 -9.95 6.26
CA ALA A 96 -5.22 -11.21 6.67
C ALA A 96 -3.70 -11.11 6.56
N LEU A 97 -3.20 -10.47 5.50
CA LEU A 97 -1.77 -10.21 5.31
C LEU A 97 -1.24 -9.21 6.34
N ALA A 98 -2.00 -8.15 6.63
CA ALA A 98 -1.67 -7.18 7.66
C ALA A 98 -1.69 -7.79 9.08
N ALA A 99 -2.64 -8.68 9.38
CA ALA A 99 -2.74 -9.34 10.67
C ALA A 99 -1.55 -10.28 10.94
N GLU A 100 -1.04 -10.97 9.92
CA GLU A 100 0.14 -11.82 10.05
C GLU A 100 1.40 -10.97 10.31
N PHE A 101 1.49 -9.82 9.63
CA PHE A 101 2.54 -8.83 9.85
C PHE A 101 2.50 -8.23 11.27
N GLU A 102 1.34 -7.78 11.76
CA GLU A 102 1.18 -7.24 13.12
C GLU A 102 1.55 -8.27 14.20
N ARG A 103 1.23 -9.54 13.96
CA ARG A 103 1.57 -10.66 14.85
C ARG A 103 3.06 -10.92 14.90
N TYR A 104 3.77 -10.75 13.77
CA TYR A 104 5.22 -10.83 13.70
C TYR A 104 5.88 -9.67 14.48
N LEU A 105 5.43 -8.43 14.27
CA LEU A 105 5.93 -7.25 15.00
C LEU A 105 5.70 -7.34 16.52
N ARG A 106 4.51 -7.80 16.96
CA ARG A 106 4.21 -7.99 18.38
C ARG A 106 5.15 -8.97 19.07
N ARG A 107 5.64 -9.98 18.36
CA ARG A 107 6.53 -11.02 18.90
C ARG A 107 7.95 -10.50 19.14
N ARG A 108 8.33 -9.39 18.48
CA ARG A 108 9.66 -8.76 18.53
C ARG A 108 9.70 -7.45 19.34
N ARG A 109 8.71 -7.16 20.19
CA ARG A 109 8.79 -6.07 21.19
C ARG A 109 9.29 -6.60 22.55
N PRO A 110 10.61 -6.80 22.77
CA PRO A 110 11.15 -6.80 24.13
C PRO A 110 11.05 -5.38 24.68
N GLY A 111 10.75 -5.24 25.96
CA GLY A 111 10.33 -3.99 26.59
C GLY A 111 11.21 -2.78 26.31
N PHE A 112 10.60 -1.73 25.76
CA PHE A 112 11.03 -0.35 26.02
C PHE A 112 10.70 -0.05 27.48
N GLY A 113 11.69 -0.21 28.35
CA GLY A 113 11.52 0.01 29.78
C GLY A 113 12.85 0.00 30.53
N ARG A 114 13.63 1.08 30.38
CA ARG A 114 14.19 1.88 31.47
C ARG A 114 14.48 3.28 30.97
#